data_AF-A0A0Q9L3Y7-F1
#
_entry.id   AF-A0A0Q9L3Y7-F1
#
_cell.length_a   1.000
_cell.length_b   1.000
_cell.length_c   1.000
_cell.angle_alpha   90.00
_cell.angle_beta   90.00
_cell.angle_gamma   90.00
#
_symmetry.space_group_name_H-M   'P 1'
#
loop_
_entity.id
_entity.type
_entity.pdbx_description
1 polymer ?
#
loop_
_entity_poly.entity_id
_entity_poly.type
_entity_poly.pdbx_seq_one_letter_code
_entity_poly.pdbx_strand_id
1 'polypeptide(L)'
;MAIAVGAGWLYSVWVTLTGGGEVFHEAATVLASFVLLGHWFEMRARCGANEAIRTLLELAPPAAVVIRGGETVEIPTSEVQTGDLLAADILG
;
A
#
# COMPACT_ATOMS: atom_id res chain seq x y z
N MET A 1 16.47 -0.40 6.92
CA MET A 1 15.79 0.88 7.24
C MET A 1 16.38 1.56 8.48
N ALA A 2 16.49 0.87 9.64
CA ALA A 2 17.04 1.46 10.88
C ALA A 2 18.47 2.01 10.76
N ILE A 3 19.35 1.33 10.00
CA ILE A 3 20.75 1.75 9.82
C ILE A 3 20.85 3.08 9.04
N ALA A 4 20.00 3.28 8.03
CA ALA A 4 19.99 4.51 7.24
C ALA A 4 19.47 5.72 8.03
N VAL A 5 18.41 5.53 8.82
CA VAL A 5 17.90 6.56 9.74
C VAL A 5 18.94 6.90 10.80
N GLY A 6 19.60 5.89 11.36
CA GLY A 6 20.67 6.06 12.34
C GLY A 6 21.87 6.83 11.78
N ALA A 7 22.30 6.53 10.55
CA ALA A 7 23.39 7.23 9.88
C ALA A 7 23.08 8.72 9.64
N GLY A 8 21.84 9.04 9.22
CA GLY A 8 21.41 10.44 9.02
C GLY A 8 21.36 11.24 10.32
N TRP A 9 20.85 10.64 11.40
CA TRP A 9 20.79 11.28 12.71
C TRP A 9 22.19 11.53 13.30
N LEU A 10 23.08 10.53 13.21
CA LEU A 10 24.48 10.66 13.65
C LEU A 10 25.23 11.76 12.90
N TYR A 11 25.05 11.86 11.58
CA TYR A 11 25.67 12.92 10.78
C TYR A 11 25.16 14.31 11.18
N SER A 12 23.85 14.47 11.39
CA SER A 12 23.25 15.74 11.81
C SER A 12 23.75 16.20 13.19
N VAL A 13 23.87 15.28 14.15
CA VAL A 13 24.41 15.57 15.49
C VAL A 13 25.90 15.91 15.44
N TRP A 14 26.68 15.18 14.65
CA TRP A 14 28.12 15.42 14.50
C TRP A 14 28.44 16.81 13.93
N VAL A 15 27.70 17.24 12.91
CA VAL A 15 27.84 18.56 12.29
C VAL A 15 27.43 19.69 13.26
N THR A 16 26.39 19.47 14.06
CA THR A 16 25.92 20.46 15.05
C THR A 16 26.92 20.64 16.19
N LEU A 17 27.59 19.57 16.63
CA LEU A 17 28.51 19.60 17.77
C LEU A 17 29.92 20.10 17.43
N THR A 18 30.39 19.87 16.21
CA THR A 18 31.76 20.24 15.81
C THR A 18 31.93 21.71 15.44
N GLY A 19 30.82 22.46 15.29
CA GLY A 19 30.81 23.93 15.19
C GLY A 19 31.74 24.52 14.13
N GLY A 20 32.10 23.74 13.11
CA GLY A 20 33.32 23.96 12.33
C GLY A 20 33.06 24.49 10.93
N GLY A 21 33.33 25.79 10.76
CA GLY A 21 33.95 26.35 9.56
C GLY A 21 33.07 26.50 8.31
N GLU A 22 33.30 27.58 7.58
CA GLU A 22 32.64 27.95 6.33
C GLU A 22 32.20 26.78 5.42
N VAL A 23 30.91 26.77 5.09
CA VAL A 23 30.31 26.16 3.88
C VAL A 23 30.30 24.62 3.79
N PHE A 24 29.54 23.96 4.67
CA PHE A 24 28.97 22.62 4.38
C PHE A 24 27.45 22.62 4.21
N HIS A 25 26.78 23.77 4.29
CA HIS A 25 25.33 23.87 4.10
C HIS A 25 24.88 23.35 2.73
N GLU A 26 25.64 23.65 1.68
CA GLU A 26 25.35 23.19 0.32
C GLU A 26 25.45 21.66 0.23
N ALA A 27 26.54 21.08 0.71
CA ALA A 27 26.74 19.63 0.75
C ALA A 27 25.67 18.92 1.60
N ALA A 28 25.32 19.48 2.76
CA ALA A 28 24.29 18.94 3.65
C ALA A 28 22.89 19.00 3.01
N THR A 29 22.56 20.08 2.31
CA THR A 29 21.26 20.25 1.64
C THR A 29 21.12 19.30 0.45
N VAL A 30 22.19 19.13 -0.34
CA VAL A 30 22.23 18.17 -1.45
C VAL A 30 22.07 16.74 -0.93
N LEU A 31 22.83 16.36 0.11
CA LEU A 31 22.71 15.04 0.73
C LEU A 31 21.30 14.79 1.28
N ALA A 32 20.73 15.75 2.01
CA ALA A 32 19.37 15.66 2.54
C ALA A 32 18.33 15.51 1.43
N SER A 33 18.49 16.22 0.32
CA SER A 33 17.62 16.13 -0.86
C SER A 33 17.65 14.73 -1.48
N PHE A 34 18.84 14.14 -1.67
CA PHE A 34 18.98 12.78 -2.20
C PHE A 34 18.41 11.71 -1.26
N VAL A 35 18.57 11.86 0.06
CA VAL A 35 17.99 10.95 1.06
C VAL A 35 16.46 11.01 1.02
N LEU A 36 15.87 12.21 1.05
CA LEU A 36 14.43 12.41 0.96
C LEU A 36 13.85 11.88 -0.36
N LEU A 37 14.55 12.13 -1.47
CA LEU A 37 14.16 11.64 -2.79
C LEU A 37 14.18 10.11 -2.86
N GLY A 38 15.23 9.47 -2.31
CA GLY A 38 15.30 8.01 -2.22
C GLY A 38 14.15 7.42 -1.40
N HIS A 39 13.81 8.05 -0.28
CA HIS A 39 12.68 7.63 0.54
C HIS A 39 11.33 7.80 -0.17
N TRP A 40 11.16 8.90 -0.91
CA TRP A 40 9.97 9.13 -1.72
C TRP A 40 9.82 8.07 -2.83
N PHE A 41 10.92 7.70 -3.51
CA PHE A 41 10.89 6.61 -4.49
C PHE A 41 10.54 5.27 -3.85
N GLU A 42 11.06 4.97 -2.66
CA GLU A 42 10.71 3.75 -1.92
C GLU A 42 9.20 3.70 -1.62
N MET A 43 8.62 4.81 -1.15
CA MET A 43 7.17 4.92 -0.90
C MET A 43 6.37 4.78 -2.20
N ARG A 44 6.79 5.48 -3.28
CA ARG A 44 6.14 5.45 -4.59
C ARG A 44 6.11 4.05 -5.19
N ALA A 45 7.19 3.28 -5.03
CA ALA A 45 7.30 1.90 -5.49
C ALA A 45 6.35 0.97 -4.72
N ARG A 46 6.14 1.20 -3.42
CA ARG A 46 5.22 0.41 -2.59
C ARG A 46 3.74 0.62 -2.93
N CYS A 47 3.35 1.81 -3.39
CA CYS A 47 1.95 2.08 -3.78
C CYS A 47 1.46 1.22 -4.97
N GLY A 48 2.34 0.71 -5.84
CA GLY A 48 1.91 -0.02 -7.04
C GLY A 48 1.36 -1.43 -6.78
N ALA A 49 1.75 -2.08 -5.68
CA ALA A 49 1.37 -3.47 -5.44
C ALA A 49 0.00 -3.64 -4.76
N ASN A 50 -0.44 -2.64 -4.00
CA ASN A 50 -1.67 -2.76 -3.19
C ASN A 50 -2.95 -2.57 -4.02
N GLU A 51 -2.87 -1.80 -5.11
CA GLU A 51 -4.01 -1.48 -5.96
C GLU A 51 -4.56 -2.73 -6.67
N ALA A 52 -3.69 -3.56 -7.26
CA ALA A 52 -4.11 -4.72 -8.03
C ALA A 52 -4.81 -5.80 -7.18
N ILE A 53 -4.34 -6.02 -5.95
CA ILE A 53 -4.99 -6.96 -5.01
C ILE A 53 -6.34 -6.40 -4.55
N ARG A 54 -6.40 -5.09 -4.29
CA ARG A 54 -7.65 -4.44 -3.89
C ARG A 54 -8.70 -4.50 -5.01
N THR A 55 -8.31 -4.27 -6.26
CA THR A 55 -9.21 -4.43 -7.42
C THR A 55 -9.71 -5.88 -7.56
N LEU A 56 -8.86 -6.88 -7.34
CA LEU A 56 -9.29 -8.29 -7.33
C LEU A 56 -10.28 -8.60 -6.20
N LEU A 57 -10.12 -7.98 -5.03
CA LEU A 57 -11.04 -8.14 -3.89
C LEU A 57 -12.36 -7.38 -4.09
N GLU A 58 -12.34 -6.25 -4.79
CA GLU A 58 -13.53 -5.45 -5.10
C GLU A 58 -14.39 -6.07 -6.23
N LEU A 59 -13.82 -6.96 -7.04
CA LEU A 59 -14.52 -7.69 -8.11
C LEU A 59 -15.45 -8.80 -7.61
N ALA A 60 -15.30 -9.24 -6.36
CA ALA A 60 -16.17 -10.27 -5.79
C ALA A 60 -17.46 -9.63 -5.25
N PRO A 61 -18.65 -9.98 -5.79
CA PRO A 61 -19.90 -9.44 -5.28
C PRO A 61 -20.13 -9.92 -3.83
N PRO A 62 -20.57 -9.03 -2.91
CA PRO A 62 -20.76 -9.36 -1.50
C PRO A 62 -21.93 -10.34 -1.26
N ALA A 63 -22.88 -10.38 -2.20
CA ALA A 63 -24.05 -11.25 -2.16
C ALA A 63 -24.20 -12.01 -3.49
N ALA A 64 -24.74 -13.21 -3.40
CA ALA A 64 -25.05 -14.08 -4.52
C ALA A 64 -26.52 -14.50 -4.44
N VAL A 65 -27.16 -14.57 -5.60
CA VAL A 65 -28.55 -14.97 -5.71
C VAL A 65 -28.60 -16.46 -6.06
N VAL A 66 -29.20 -17.28 -5.18
CA VAL A 66 -29.33 -18.73 -5.36
C VAL A 66 -30.79 -19.14 -5.46
N ILE A 67 -31.06 -20.23 -6.17
CA ILE A 67 -32.37 -20.85 -6.29
C ILE A 67 -32.44 -22.01 -5.31
N ARG A 68 -33.22 -21.88 -4.24
CA ARG A 68 -33.46 -22.94 -3.25
C ARG A 68 -34.95 -23.18 -3.11
N GLY A 69 -35.38 -24.43 -3.27
CA GLY A 69 -36.81 -24.78 -3.17
C GLY A 69 -37.70 -24.18 -4.27
N GLY A 70 -37.13 -23.74 -5.39
CA GLY A 70 -37.87 -23.09 -6.49
C GLY A 70 -38.06 -21.58 -6.32
N GLU A 71 -37.56 -20.99 -5.23
CA GLU A 71 -37.57 -19.55 -4.99
C GLU A 71 -36.14 -18.98 -5.05
N THR A 72 -36.06 -17.72 -5.46
CA THR A 72 -34.82 -16.97 -5.60
C THR A 72 -34.52 -16.26 -4.28
N VAL A 73 -33.36 -16.55 -3.68
CA VAL A 73 -32.95 -15.99 -2.38
C VAL A 73 -31.57 -15.36 -2.52
N GLU A 74 -31.43 -14.11 -2.08
CA GLU A 74 -30.14 -13.43 -1.98
C GLU A 74 -29.47 -13.77 -0.66
N ILE A 75 -28.26 -14.35 -0.72
CA ILE A 75 -27.47 -14.73 0.44
C ILE A 75 -26.05 -14.16 0.31
N PRO A 76 -25.31 -13.94 1.42
CA PRO A 76 -23.90 -13.59 1.34
C PRO A 76 -23.12 -14.63 0.54
N THR A 77 -22.16 -14.19 -0.28
CA THR A 77 -21.33 -15.12 -1.09
C THR A 77 -20.60 -16.14 -0.21
N SER A 78 -20.33 -15.81 1.05
CA SER A 78 -19.75 -16.71 2.06
C SER A 78 -20.67 -17.86 2.50
N GLU A 79 -21.97 -17.77 2.28
CA GLU A 79 -22.98 -18.76 2.68
C GLU A 79 -23.44 -19.66 1.52
N VAL A 80 -22.88 -19.45 0.33
CA VAL A 80 -23.11 -20.29 -0.85
C VAL A 80 -22.44 -21.65 -0.65
N GLN A 81 -23.20 -22.72 -0.87
CA GLN A 81 -22.73 -24.09 -0.71
C GLN A 81 -22.51 -24.76 -2.07
N THR A 82 -21.60 -25.73 -2.12
CA THR A 82 -21.38 -26.55 -3.32
C THR A 82 -22.66 -27.29 -3.69
N GLY A 83 -23.21 -26.98 -4.86
CA GLY A 83 -24.48 -27.55 -5.35
C GLY A 83 -25.64 -26.56 -5.41
N ASP A 84 -25.49 -25.33 -4.88
CA ASP A 84 -26.47 -24.26 -5.09
C ASP A 84 -26.55 -23.87 -6.58
N LEU A 85 -27.77 -23.70 -7.07
CA LEU A 85 -28.02 -23.15 -8.41
C LEU A 85 -28.00 -21.63 -8.33
N LEU A 86 -26.98 -21.01 -8.88
CA LEU A 86 -26.90 -19.55 -8.99
C LEU A 86 -27.93 -19.06 -10.01
N ALA A 87 -28.76 -18.10 -9.62
CA ALA A 87 -29.53 -17.32 -10.58
C ALA A 87 -28.54 -16.37 -11.26
N ALA A 88 -27.97 -16.80 -12.39
CA ALA A 88 -27.08 -15.97 -13.17
C ALA A 88 -27.90 -14.83 -13.81
N ASP A 89 -28.05 -13.72 -13.08
CA ASP A 89 -28.40 -12.45 -13.72
C ASP A 89 -27.12 -11.91 -14.35
N ILE A 90 -26.96 -12.18 -15.64
CA ILE A 90 -25.88 -11.63 -16.46
C ILE A 90 -26.23 -10.16 -16.71
N LEU A 91 -25.89 -9.30 -15.77
CA LEU A 91 -25.86 -7.84 -15.91
C LEU A 91 -24.59 -7.37 -15.19
N GLY A 92 -23.69 -6.57 -15.75
CA GLY A 92 -23.65 -5.75 -16.96
C GLY A 92 -22.51 -4.76 -16.73
#